data_AF-A0A7X8SRE5-F1
#
_entry.id   AF-A0A7X8SRE5-F1
#
_cell.length_a   1.000
_cell.length_b   1.000
_cell.length_c   1.000
_cell.angle_alpha   90.00
_cell.angle_beta   90.00
_cell.angle_gamma   90.00
#
_symmetry.space_group_name_H-M   'P 1'
#
loop_
_entity.id
_entity.type
_entity.pdbx_description
1 polymer ?
#
loop_
_entity_poly.entity_id
_entity_poly.type
_entity_poly.pdbx_seq_one_letter_code
_entity_poly.pdbx_strand_id
1 'polypeptide(L)'
;MIRITFILITLLFSRVNTYCQDDSCAEYYGEFCEYIKLDSTEIPFYTSEFSPSDYNQDSTSVSFSDCIDNHEAFCSGVSQALKEDKLSIRQVGDPGHVSSCTYASFENYDVSLILTGDIIEDRGIFIENAGYNFVMKRRIQDSLGVEVLQNIGKRDSSWIEFDNNQMQNLIATFEIEFKTDSTIFLKVNNLRMQQIEFKSLEGVIFTDAMSKYTFSYNNLLEGIEMKTLGDRNRKAYLVIDFEGYTNPNFCKSRINNKWIIPIKIDL
;
A
#
# COMPACT_ATOMS: atom_id res chain seq x y z
N MET A 1 41.14 -63.60 -1.67
CA MET A 1 39.76 -63.32 -1.24
C MET A 1 39.83 -62.32 -0.09
N ILE A 2 39.79 -61.02 -0.40
CA ILE A 2 39.98 -59.92 0.56
C ILE A 2 38.65 -59.16 0.64
N ARG A 3 38.00 -59.17 1.80
CA ARG A 3 36.79 -58.40 2.10
C ARG A 3 37.19 -56.97 2.45
N ILE A 4 36.78 -56.02 1.63
CA ILE A 4 36.83 -54.59 1.96
C ILE A 4 35.53 -54.27 2.69
N THR A 5 35.65 -53.95 3.98
CA THR A 5 34.56 -53.43 4.81
C THR A 5 34.46 -51.93 4.56
N PHE A 6 33.41 -51.49 3.86
CA PHE A 6 33.04 -50.08 3.78
C PHE A 6 32.37 -49.69 5.11
N ILE A 7 33.04 -48.86 5.91
CA ILE A 7 32.42 -48.17 7.04
C ILE A 7 31.82 -46.88 6.47
N LEU A 8 30.50 -46.87 6.34
CA LEU A 8 29.72 -45.67 6.02
C LEU A 8 29.61 -44.85 7.32
N ILE A 9 30.43 -43.80 7.46
CA ILE A 9 30.27 -42.82 8.53
C ILE A 9 29.13 -41.88 8.10
N THR A 10 27.92 -42.18 8.56
CA THR A 10 26.79 -41.26 8.48
C THR A 10 27.04 -40.14 9.49
N LEU A 11 27.62 -39.02 9.02
CA LEU A 11 27.62 -37.76 9.76
C LEU A 11 26.16 -37.29 9.87
N LEU A 12 25.54 -37.64 10.99
CA LEU A 12 24.36 -36.96 11.50
C LEU A 12 24.77 -35.51 11.79
N PHE A 13 24.56 -34.63 10.81
CA PHE A 13 24.40 -33.21 11.07
C PHE A 13 23.09 -33.04 11.84
N SER A 14 23.15 -33.27 13.15
CA SER A 14 22.27 -32.58 14.07
C SER A 14 22.45 -31.09 13.80
N ARG A 15 21.42 -30.48 13.20
CA ARG A 15 21.27 -29.03 13.13
C ARG A 15 21.25 -28.49 14.55
N VAL A 16 22.43 -28.23 15.10
CA VAL A 16 22.60 -27.22 16.12
C VAL A 16 22.42 -25.91 15.38
N ASN A 17 21.19 -25.40 15.36
CA ASN A 17 20.91 -23.99 15.10
C ASN A 17 21.70 -23.23 16.17
N THR A 18 22.94 -22.92 15.84
CA THR A 18 23.71 -21.94 16.57
C THR A 18 23.05 -20.63 16.20
N TYR A 19 22.16 -20.16 17.08
CA TYR A 19 21.75 -18.77 17.13
C TYR A 19 23.04 -17.96 17.16
N CYS A 20 23.43 -17.44 15.99
CA CYS A 20 24.26 -16.27 15.97
C CYS A 20 23.39 -15.20 16.63
N GLN A 21 23.64 -14.92 17.90
CA GLN A 21 23.38 -13.60 18.43
C GLN A 21 24.23 -12.68 17.56
N ASP A 22 23.64 -12.18 16.49
CA ASP A 22 24.21 -11.15 15.64
C ASP A 22 24.40 -9.96 16.58
N ASP A 23 25.66 -9.61 16.92
CA ASP A 23 25.96 -8.47 17.79
C ASP A 23 25.28 -7.18 17.28
N SER A 24 24.96 -7.13 15.98
CA SER A 24 24.16 -6.09 15.34
C SER A 24 22.72 -6.01 15.87
N CYS A 25 22.04 -7.13 16.14
CA CYS A 25 20.66 -7.10 16.63
C CYS A 25 20.57 -6.58 18.06
N ALA A 26 21.52 -6.96 18.92
CA ALA A 26 21.52 -6.55 20.33
C ALA A 26 21.56 -5.03 20.49
N GLU A 27 22.32 -4.33 19.63
CA GLU A 27 22.34 -2.86 19.56
C GLU A 27 20.96 -2.30 19.20
N TYR A 28 20.38 -2.75 18.08
CA TYR A 28 19.06 -2.28 17.64
C TYR A 28 17.95 -2.57 18.66
N TYR A 29 18.01 -3.73 19.33
CA TYR A 29 17.06 -4.08 20.38
C TYR A 29 17.19 -3.14 21.57
N GLY A 30 18.42 -2.88 22.05
CA GLY A 30 18.68 -1.96 23.15
C GLY A 30 18.16 -0.55 22.87
N GLU A 31 18.48 0.00 21.70
CA GLU A 31 18.00 1.32 21.27
C GLU A 31 16.48 1.38 21.13
N PHE A 32 15.86 0.35 20.54
CA PHE A 32 14.40 0.28 20.41
C PHE A 32 13.71 0.32 21.78
N CYS A 33 14.27 -0.38 22.76
CA CYS A 33 13.76 -0.38 24.13
C CYS A 33 13.90 0.96 24.85
N GLU A 34 14.96 1.72 24.55
CA GLU A 34 15.12 3.08 25.06
C GLU A 34 14.13 4.04 24.38
N TYR A 35 13.96 3.91 23.06
CA TYR A 35 13.01 4.70 22.27
C TYR A 35 11.57 4.58 22.79
N ILE A 36 11.07 3.35 23.01
CA ILE A 36 9.71 3.12 23.55
C ILE A 36 9.52 3.75 24.94
N LYS A 37 10.56 3.75 25.79
CA LYS A 37 10.47 4.31 27.14
C LYS A 37 10.40 5.84 27.15
N LEU A 38 10.98 6.49 26.14
CA LEU A 38 11.01 7.95 26.00
C LEU A 38 9.76 8.49 25.31
N ASP A 39 9.16 7.72 24.41
CA ASP A 39 8.01 8.13 23.57
C ASP A 39 6.69 7.50 24.07
N SER A 40 6.39 7.64 25.38
CA SER A 40 5.23 7.00 26.03
C SER A 40 3.86 7.54 25.60
N THR A 41 3.79 8.38 24.56
CA THR A 41 2.56 9.04 24.14
C THR A 41 2.15 8.85 22.70
N GLU A 42 2.98 8.36 21.79
CA GLU A 42 2.55 8.07 20.43
C GLU A 42 3.61 7.20 19.77
N ILE A 43 3.32 5.94 19.45
CA ILE A 43 4.10 5.22 18.45
C ILE A 43 3.64 5.83 17.11
N PRO A 44 4.41 6.72 16.44
CA PRO A 44 3.92 7.31 15.22
C PRO A 44 4.07 6.24 14.13
N PHE A 45 2.91 5.92 13.57
CA PHE A 45 2.63 5.08 12.40
C PHE A 45 2.36 3.59 12.66
N TYR A 46 1.27 3.28 13.36
CA TYR A 46 0.30 2.36 12.78
C TYR A 46 -0.46 3.12 11.70
N THR A 47 -0.26 2.72 10.44
CA THR A 47 -1.25 2.73 9.36
C THR A 47 -2.43 3.68 9.55
N SER A 48 -2.44 4.77 8.78
CA SER A 48 -3.62 5.57 8.42
C SER A 48 -4.83 5.41 9.36
N GLU A 49 -4.92 6.28 10.37
CA GLU A 49 -6.17 6.54 11.13
C GLU A 49 -6.73 5.39 11.98
N PHE A 50 -5.91 4.59 12.67
CA PHE A 50 -6.42 3.78 13.79
C PHE A 50 -6.25 4.54 15.11
N SER A 51 -7.34 5.14 15.60
CA SER A 51 -7.44 5.63 16.98
C SER A 51 -7.60 4.42 17.91
N PRO A 52 -6.81 4.29 18.99
CA PRO A 52 -6.98 3.23 20.00
C PRO A 52 -8.37 3.21 20.68
N SER A 53 -9.23 4.20 20.41
CA SER A 53 -10.60 4.28 20.92
C SER A 53 -11.58 3.27 20.32
N ASP A 54 -11.26 2.61 19.21
CA ASP A 54 -12.16 1.64 18.57
C ASP A 54 -12.01 0.21 19.13
N TYR A 55 -11.10 0.01 20.09
CA TYR A 55 -11.13 -1.16 20.95
C TYR A 55 -12.13 -0.91 22.08
N ASN A 56 -13.35 -1.40 21.89
CA ASN A 56 -14.30 -1.56 22.97
C ASN A 56 -13.62 -2.31 24.12
N GLN A 57 -13.49 -1.58 25.23
CA GLN A 57 -13.24 -2.00 26.61
C GLN A 57 -13.26 -3.52 26.82
N ASP A 58 -12.06 -4.10 26.88
CA ASP A 58 -11.75 -4.91 28.05
C ASP A 58 -10.41 -4.42 28.62
N SER A 59 -10.51 -3.85 29.81
CA SER A 59 -9.45 -3.15 30.51
C SER A 59 -8.34 -4.13 30.90
N THR A 60 -7.32 -4.23 30.06
CA THR A 60 -5.96 -4.40 30.54
C THR A 60 -5.11 -3.34 29.85
N SER A 61 -4.79 -2.30 30.62
CA SER A 61 -3.63 -1.47 30.33
C SER A 61 -2.44 -2.41 30.15
N VAL A 62 -2.06 -2.68 28.91
CA VAL A 62 -0.82 -3.39 28.61
C VAL A 62 0.30 -2.45 29.02
N SER A 63 0.73 -2.60 30.27
CA SER A 63 2.00 -2.06 30.73
C SER A 63 3.09 -2.69 29.88
N PHE A 64 3.65 -1.93 28.93
CA PHE A 64 4.82 -2.30 28.12
C PHE A 64 6.12 -2.31 28.98
N SER A 65 6.05 -2.79 30.22
CA SER A 65 7.23 -2.98 31.06
C SER A 65 7.84 -4.36 30.78
N ASP A 66 8.51 -4.45 29.62
CA ASP A 66 9.63 -5.34 29.23
C ASP A 66 9.73 -5.32 27.68
N CYS A 67 9.89 -4.13 27.11
CA CYS A 67 10.20 -3.80 25.70
C CYS A 67 9.51 -4.62 24.57
N ILE A 68 9.86 -5.89 24.39
CA ILE A 68 9.24 -6.84 23.46
C ILE A 68 9.34 -8.25 24.08
N ASP A 69 8.28 -9.06 23.98
CA ASP A 69 8.24 -10.41 24.56
C ASP A 69 8.85 -11.52 23.67
N ASN A 70 9.21 -11.23 22.42
CA ASN A 70 9.84 -12.15 21.48
C ASN A 70 11.06 -11.52 20.77
N HIS A 71 12.22 -11.57 21.43
CA HIS A 71 13.49 -11.04 20.91
C HIS A 71 13.92 -11.69 19.59
N GLU A 72 13.68 -12.99 19.40
CA GLU A 72 14.05 -13.69 18.16
C GLU A 72 13.29 -13.16 16.95
N ALA A 73 11.97 -13.00 17.08
CA ALA A 73 11.15 -12.44 16.00
C ALA A 73 11.63 -11.03 15.62
N PHE A 74 11.94 -10.20 16.61
CA PHE A 74 12.47 -8.86 16.37
C PHE A 74 13.81 -8.92 15.61
N CYS A 75 14.73 -9.79 16.04
CA CYS A 75 16.00 -9.97 15.35
C CYS A 75 15.86 -10.53 13.93
N SER A 76 14.86 -11.37 13.66
CA SER A 76 14.54 -11.80 12.30
C SER A 76 14.26 -10.58 11.42
N GLY A 77 13.41 -9.68 11.90
CA GLY A 77 13.06 -8.44 11.20
C GLY A 77 14.25 -7.52 10.96
N VAL A 78 15.09 -7.33 11.99
CA VAL A 78 16.35 -6.58 11.87
C VAL A 78 17.25 -7.19 10.79
N SER A 79 17.47 -8.51 10.84
CA SER A 79 18.33 -9.20 9.88
C SER A 79 17.82 -9.09 8.44
N GLN A 80 16.49 -9.08 8.27
CA GLN A 80 15.86 -8.87 6.98
C GLN A 80 16.04 -7.42 6.50
N ALA A 81 15.72 -6.43 7.33
CA ALA A 81 15.89 -5.01 6.99
C ALA A 81 17.34 -4.68 6.62
N LEU A 82 18.32 -5.34 7.26
CA LEU A 82 19.73 -5.12 6.91
C LEU A 82 20.09 -5.51 5.48
N LYS A 83 19.31 -6.39 4.84
CA LYS A 83 19.50 -6.92 3.47
C LYS A 83 18.61 -6.25 2.43
N GLU A 84 17.65 -5.43 2.87
CA GLU A 84 16.65 -4.80 2.01
C GLU A 84 16.75 -3.26 2.06
N ASP A 85 16.11 -2.62 1.09
CA ASP A 85 16.09 -1.15 0.91
C ASP A 85 14.67 -0.56 0.94
N LYS A 86 13.66 -1.37 1.30
CA LYS A 86 12.25 -0.96 1.25
C LYS A 86 11.66 -0.87 2.65
N LEU A 87 10.87 0.17 2.92
CA LEU A 87 10.12 0.28 4.16
C LEU A 87 8.84 -0.56 4.07
N SER A 88 8.55 -1.32 5.12
CA SER A 88 7.31 -2.09 5.20
C SER A 88 6.17 -1.20 5.64
N ILE A 89 5.11 -1.12 4.83
CA ILE A 89 3.87 -0.44 5.19
C ILE A 89 2.76 -1.47 5.29
N ARG A 90 2.13 -1.52 6.47
CA ARG A 90 1.01 -2.43 6.70
C ARG A 90 -0.22 -1.95 5.96
N GLN A 91 -0.82 -2.86 5.22
CA GLN A 91 -2.14 -2.71 4.63
C GLN A 91 -3.13 -3.25 5.67
N VAL A 92 -3.82 -2.37 6.41
CA VAL A 92 -4.83 -2.82 7.38
C VAL A 92 -6.11 -3.17 6.64
N GLY A 93 -6.72 -4.32 6.90
CA GLY A 93 -8.13 -4.63 6.63
C GLY A 93 -8.56 -4.90 5.19
N ASP A 94 -7.88 -4.35 4.18
CA ASP A 94 -8.19 -4.56 2.76
C ASP A 94 -7.16 -3.82 1.88
N PRO A 95 -6.94 -4.19 0.61
CA PRO A 95 -5.96 -3.53 -0.23
C PRO A 95 -6.15 -2.04 -0.52
N GLY A 96 -7.30 -1.46 -0.12
CA GLY A 96 -7.64 -0.06 -0.27
C GLY A 96 -7.49 0.83 0.98
N HIS A 97 -6.99 0.31 2.12
CA HIS A 97 -6.95 1.11 3.36
C HIS A 97 -5.76 2.04 3.51
N VAL A 98 -4.60 1.72 2.92
CA VAL A 98 -3.53 2.70 2.82
C VAL A 98 -3.75 3.47 1.53
N SER A 99 -4.05 4.75 1.70
CA SER A 99 -4.48 5.61 0.62
C SER A 99 -3.32 5.94 -0.33
N SER A 100 -3.65 6.25 -1.58
CA SER A 100 -2.66 6.62 -2.62
C SER A 100 -1.82 7.82 -2.21
N CYS A 101 -2.40 8.74 -1.44
CA CYS A 101 -1.70 9.88 -0.85
C CYS A 101 -0.72 9.48 0.24
N THR A 102 -1.05 8.47 1.06
CA THR A 102 -0.08 7.95 2.00
C THR A 102 1.13 7.37 1.25
N TYR A 103 0.92 6.55 0.22
CA TYR A 103 2.06 6.03 -0.56
C TYR A 103 2.88 7.15 -1.21
N ALA A 104 2.22 8.13 -1.84
CA ALA A 104 2.88 9.28 -2.44
C ALA A 104 3.73 10.08 -1.41
N SER A 105 3.29 10.18 -0.16
CA SER A 105 4.03 10.89 0.90
C SER A 105 5.34 10.22 1.30
N PHE A 106 5.54 8.93 1.02
CA PHE A 106 6.83 8.26 1.17
C PHE A 106 7.64 8.36 -0.13
N GLU A 107 6.99 8.10 -1.27
CA GLU A 107 7.64 8.08 -2.57
C GLU A 107 8.20 9.46 -2.99
N ASN A 108 7.60 10.56 -2.54
CA ASN A 108 8.12 11.92 -2.76
C ASN A 108 9.50 12.17 -2.11
N TYR A 109 9.90 11.33 -1.16
CA TYR A 109 11.22 11.36 -0.52
C TYR A 109 12.09 10.17 -0.97
N ASP A 110 11.76 9.55 -2.11
CA ASP A 110 12.43 8.36 -2.66
C ASP A 110 12.43 7.13 -1.72
N VAL A 111 11.51 7.08 -0.75
CA VAL A 111 11.35 5.91 0.12
C VAL A 111 10.57 4.84 -0.64
N SER A 112 11.25 3.74 -0.94
CA SER A 112 10.62 2.56 -1.56
C SER A 112 9.79 1.80 -0.54
N LEU A 113 8.57 1.41 -0.92
CA LEU A 113 7.64 0.71 -0.05
C LEU A 113 7.43 -0.75 -0.47
N ILE A 114 7.21 -1.62 0.50
CA ILE A 114 6.60 -2.93 0.30
C ILE A 114 5.30 -3.00 1.09
N LEU A 115 4.27 -3.54 0.43
CA LEU A 115 3.00 -3.82 1.09
C LEU A 115 3.11 -5.12 1.86
N THR A 116 3.01 -5.05 3.17
CA THR A 116 2.69 -6.23 3.96
C THR A 116 1.18 -6.25 4.12
N GLY A 117 0.53 -7.29 3.59
CA GLY A 117 -0.91 -7.50 3.72
C GLY A 117 -1.35 -7.56 5.19
N ASP A 118 -2.63 -7.82 5.44
CA ASP A 118 -3.11 -7.97 6.80
C ASP A 118 -2.24 -8.98 7.55
N ILE A 119 -1.47 -8.44 8.48
CA ILE A 119 -0.78 -9.24 9.47
C ILE A 119 -1.93 -9.81 10.28
N ILE A 120 -2.28 -11.05 9.92
CA ILE A 120 -3.03 -12.00 10.74
C ILE A 120 -2.57 -11.80 12.18
N GLU A 121 -3.45 -11.96 13.16
CA GLU A 121 -3.23 -11.77 14.61
C GLU A 121 -2.08 -12.62 15.24
N ASP A 122 -1.05 -12.99 14.48
CA ASP A 122 0.21 -13.56 14.89
C ASP A 122 1.15 -12.47 15.44
N ARG A 123 1.30 -12.50 16.76
CA ARG A 123 2.18 -11.63 17.52
C ARG A 123 3.64 -11.71 17.08
N GLY A 124 4.12 -12.86 16.58
CA GLY A 124 5.48 -13.02 16.07
C GLY A 124 5.75 -12.17 14.83
N ILE A 125 4.82 -12.20 13.85
CA ILE A 125 4.93 -11.42 12.60
C ILE A 125 4.89 -9.92 12.88
N PHE A 126 4.08 -9.50 13.86
CA PHE A 126 4.04 -8.10 14.29
C PHE A 126 5.38 -7.64 14.87
N ILE A 127 5.98 -8.45 15.73
CA ILE A 127 7.27 -8.15 16.36
C ILE A 127 8.41 -8.16 15.32
N GLU A 128 8.36 -9.07 14.37
CA GLU A 128 9.28 -9.09 13.23
C GLU A 128 9.19 -7.81 12.40
N ASN A 129 7.98 -7.36 12.04
CA ASN A 129 7.80 -6.09 11.34
C ASN A 129 8.26 -4.88 12.17
N ALA A 130 8.14 -4.92 13.49
CA ALA A 130 8.64 -3.86 14.35
C ALA A 130 10.18 -3.74 14.25
N GLY A 131 10.90 -4.85 14.32
CA GLY A 131 12.36 -4.88 14.14
C GLY A 131 12.78 -4.43 12.75
N TYR A 132 12.08 -4.88 11.72
CA TYR A 132 12.32 -4.48 10.34
C TYR A 132 12.18 -2.96 10.15
N ASN A 133 11.04 -2.40 10.55
CA ASN A 133 10.74 -0.99 10.35
C ASN A 133 11.59 -0.06 11.24
N PHE A 134 12.05 -0.52 12.40
CA PHE A 134 12.97 0.26 13.23
C PHE A 134 14.28 0.54 12.50
N VAL A 135 14.91 -0.49 11.94
CA VAL A 135 16.15 -0.36 11.17
C VAL A 135 15.95 0.50 9.93
N MET A 136 14.85 0.29 9.20
CA MET A 136 14.56 1.07 7.99
C MET A 136 14.34 2.56 8.30
N LYS A 137 13.65 2.90 9.39
CA LYS A 137 13.48 4.30 9.83
C LYS A 137 14.82 4.96 10.15
N ARG A 138 15.72 4.27 10.84
CA ARG A 138 17.06 4.80 11.12
C ARG A 138 17.86 5.06 9.85
N ARG A 139 17.81 4.14 8.88
CA ARG A 139 18.43 4.35 7.56
C ARG A 139 17.87 5.55 6.80
N ILE A 140 16.55 5.72 6.82
CA ILE A 140 15.88 6.90 6.25
C ILE A 140 16.36 8.18 6.95
N GLN A 141 16.40 8.18 8.29
CA GLN A 141 16.90 9.30 9.08
C GLN A 141 18.36 9.63 8.77
N ASP A 142 19.23 8.63 8.68
CA ASP A 142 20.65 8.81 8.41
C ASP A 142 20.88 9.33 6.97
N SER A 143 20.02 8.95 6.03
CA SER A 143 20.11 9.37 4.63
C SER A 143 19.48 10.74 4.34
N LEU A 144 18.34 11.06 4.96
CA LEU A 144 17.52 12.22 4.62
C LEU A 144 17.43 13.28 5.73
N GLY A 145 17.87 12.94 6.94
CA GLY A 145 17.81 13.80 8.12
C GLY A 145 16.52 13.66 8.92
N VAL A 146 16.59 14.09 10.19
CA VAL A 146 15.49 14.00 11.17
C VAL A 146 14.26 14.82 10.75
N GLU A 147 14.46 15.98 10.14
CA GLU A 147 13.37 16.84 9.67
C GLU A 147 12.51 16.14 8.60
N VAL A 148 13.15 15.41 7.68
CA VAL A 148 12.44 14.65 6.64
C VAL A 148 11.70 13.47 7.25
N LEU A 149 12.32 12.73 8.19
CA LEU A 149 11.67 11.62 8.89
C LEU A 149 10.36 12.05 9.57
N GLN A 150 10.34 13.25 10.16
CA GLN A 150 9.15 13.79 10.82
C GLN A 150 8.01 14.16 9.84
N ASN A 151 8.30 14.28 8.54
CA ASN A 151 7.35 14.68 7.51
C ASN A 151 6.96 13.55 6.55
N ILE A 152 7.79 12.52 6.41
CA ILE A 152 7.46 11.31 5.66
C ILE A 152 6.17 10.68 6.21
N GLY A 153 5.30 10.21 5.31
CA GLY A 153 4.02 9.59 5.70
C GLY A 153 2.91 10.57 6.04
N LYS A 154 3.21 11.88 6.20
CA LYS A 154 2.21 12.91 6.43
C LYS A 154 1.60 13.37 5.11
N ARG A 155 0.27 13.40 5.06
CA ARG A 155 -0.48 13.93 3.92
C ARG A 155 -0.55 15.46 4.02
N ASP A 156 -0.37 16.12 2.89
CA ASP A 156 -0.71 17.53 2.75
C ASP A 156 -2.23 17.64 2.55
N SER A 157 -2.87 18.61 3.22
CA SER A 157 -4.33 18.80 3.13
C SER A 157 -4.81 19.29 1.76
N SER A 158 -3.91 19.79 0.92
CA SER A 158 -4.20 20.19 -0.46
C SER A 158 -4.18 19.03 -1.45
N TRP A 159 -3.74 17.85 -1.04
CA TRP A 159 -3.59 16.69 -1.90
C TRP A 159 -4.94 16.05 -2.23
N ILE A 160 -5.03 15.58 -3.47
CA ILE A 160 -6.23 14.99 -4.07
C ILE A 160 -5.98 13.51 -4.27
N GLU A 161 -6.86 12.69 -3.71
CA GLU A 161 -6.87 11.25 -3.87
C GLU A 161 -7.99 10.79 -4.79
N PHE A 162 -7.71 9.85 -5.69
CA PHE A 162 -8.76 9.10 -6.35
C PHE A 162 -9.17 7.92 -5.47
N ASP A 163 -10.28 8.06 -4.76
CA ASP A 163 -10.86 7.03 -3.89
C ASP A 163 -12.21 6.52 -4.45
N ASN A 164 -12.92 5.70 -3.67
CA ASN A 164 -14.22 5.19 -4.08
C ASN A 164 -15.28 6.30 -4.25
N ASN A 165 -15.27 7.35 -3.41
CA ASN A 165 -16.21 8.46 -3.54
C ASN A 165 -15.95 9.24 -4.82
N GLN A 166 -14.69 9.52 -5.13
CA GLN A 166 -14.28 10.20 -6.34
C GLN A 166 -14.54 9.36 -7.59
N MET A 167 -14.37 8.04 -7.50
CA MET A 167 -14.79 7.12 -8.55
C MET A 167 -16.30 7.22 -8.81
N GLN A 168 -17.15 7.22 -7.78
CA GLN A 168 -18.59 7.39 -7.95
C GLN A 168 -18.95 8.75 -8.53
N ASN A 169 -18.30 9.82 -8.06
CA ASN A 169 -18.47 11.17 -8.59
C ASN A 169 -18.13 11.23 -10.09
N LEU A 170 -17.00 10.63 -10.49
CA LEU A 170 -16.61 10.51 -11.89
C LEU A 170 -17.64 9.72 -12.70
N ILE A 171 -18.08 8.56 -12.21
CA ILE A 171 -19.09 7.75 -12.88
C ILE A 171 -20.39 8.55 -13.12
N ALA A 172 -20.81 9.36 -12.15
CA ALA A 172 -21.99 10.21 -12.26
C ALA A 172 -21.87 11.32 -13.33
N THR A 173 -20.65 11.65 -13.76
CA THR A 173 -20.43 12.61 -14.86
C THR A 173 -20.65 11.99 -16.23
N PHE A 174 -20.67 10.66 -16.35
CA PHE A 174 -20.86 10.02 -17.64
C PHE A 174 -22.32 10.08 -18.10
N GLU A 175 -22.49 10.44 -19.36
CA GLU A 175 -23.69 10.25 -20.16
C GLU A 175 -23.52 8.97 -20.98
N ILE A 176 -24.49 8.07 -20.85
CA ILE A 176 -24.43 6.75 -21.46
C ILE A 176 -25.65 6.58 -22.35
N GLU A 177 -25.42 6.31 -23.63
CA GLU A 177 -26.47 5.96 -24.59
C GLU A 177 -26.23 4.57 -25.18
N PHE A 178 -27.28 3.76 -25.29
CA PHE A 178 -27.18 2.50 -26.01
C PHE A 178 -27.25 2.73 -27.53
N LYS A 179 -26.28 2.18 -28.26
CA LYS A 179 -26.34 2.10 -29.73
C LYS A 179 -26.82 0.72 -30.17
N THR A 180 -26.34 -0.34 -29.52
CA THR A 180 -26.79 -1.73 -29.72
C THR A 180 -26.77 -2.48 -28.38
N ASP A 181 -27.17 -3.75 -28.37
CA ASP A 181 -27.06 -4.59 -27.17
C ASP A 181 -25.61 -4.84 -26.71
N SER A 182 -24.65 -4.67 -27.62
CA SER A 182 -23.22 -4.94 -27.40
C SER A 182 -22.34 -3.68 -27.44
N THR A 183 -22.95 -2.50 -27.61
CA THR A 183 -22.22 -1.24 -27.81
C THR A 183 -22.93 -0.07 -27.15
N ILE A 184 -22.18 0.68 -26.37
CA ILE A 184 -22.61 1.93 -25.76
C ILE A 184 -21.82 3.10 -26.35
N PHE A 185 -22.44 4.27 -26.32
CA PHE A 185 -21.78 5.53 -26.49
C PHE A 185 -21.62 6.17 -25.10
N LEU A 186 -20.38 6.41 -24.70
CA LEU A 186 -20.01 6.98 -23.42
C LEU A 186 -19.45 8.38 -23.65
N LYS A 187 -20.00 9.37 -22.97
CA LYS A 187 -19.54 10.76 -23.04
C LYS A 187 -19.44 11.35 -21.65
N VAL A 188 -18.47 12.22 -21.43
CA VAL A 188 -18.37 13.00 -20.20
C VAL A 188 -19.24 14.25 -20.30
N ASN A 189 -20.12 14.46 -19.32
CA ASN A 189 -20.84 15.71 -19.16
C ASN A 189 -19.92 16.77 -18.53
N ASN A 190 -19.48 17.74 -19.33
CA ASN A 190 -18.57 18.79 -18.90
C ASN A 190 -19.14 19.66 -17.76
N LEU A 191 -20.47 19.88 -17.70
CA LEU A 191 -21.09 20.65 -16.62
C LEU A 191 -21.01 19.90 -15.28
N ARG A 192 -21.18 18.57 -15.28
CA ARG A 192 -21.02 17.73 -14.08
C ARG A 192 -19.56 17.58 -13.68
N MET A 193 -18.63 17.50 -14.65
CA MET A 193 -17.19 17.49 -14.36
C MET A 193 -16.71 18.72 -13.60
N GLN A 194 -17.27 19.89 -13.88
CA GLN A 194 -16.94 21.12 -13.16
C GLN A 194 -17.34 21.09 -11.67
N GLN A 195 -18.19 20.14 -11.27
CA GLN A 195 -18.70 19.98 -9.91
C GLN A 195 -17.89 18.97 -9.09
N ILE A 196 -17.01 18.18 -9.72
CA ILE A 196 -16.15 17.21 -9.02
C ILE A 196 -14.75 17.80 -8.80
N GLU A 197 -13.99 17.18 -7.91
CA GLU A 197 -12.65 17.64 -7.52
C GLU A 197 -11.65 17.62 -8.69
N PHE A 198 -11.77 16.61 -9.55
CA PHE A 198 -11.03 16.44 -10.80
C PHE A 198 -11.66 17.26 -11.92
N LYS A 199 -11.67 18.60 -11.79
CA LYS A 199 -12.29 19.51 -12.78
C LYS A 199 -11.80 19.29 -14.22
N SER A 200 -10.63 18.69 -14.39
CA SER A 200 -10.06 18.22 -15.66
C SER A 200 -9.41 16.86 -15.45
N LEU A 201 -9.45 16.00 -16.47
CA LEU A 201 -8.75 14.71 -16.50
C LEU A 201 -7.71 14.69 -17.62
N GLU A 202 -7.18 15.86 -18.00
CA GLU A 202 -6.13 15.97 -19.01
C GLU A 202 -4.89 15.16 -18.63
N GLY A 203 -4.41 14.31 -19.55
CA GLY A 203 -3.31 13.39 -19.31
C GLY A 203 -3.72 12.05 -18.70
N VAL A 204 -4.96 11.90 -18.24
CA VAL A 204 -5.52 10.60 -17.86
C VAL A 204 -5.79 9.78 -19.12
N ILE A 205 -5.37 8.51 -19.11
CA ILE A 205 -5.63 7.56 -20.18
C ILE A 205 -6.78 6.65 -19.77
N PHE A 206 -7.75 6.50 -20.65
CA PHE A 206 -8.91 5.66 -20.44
C PHE A 206 -8.83 4.47 -21.40
N THR A 207 -8.92 3.24 -20.90
CA THR A 207 -8.83 2.04 -21.73
C THR A 207 -10.10 1.23 -21.60
N ASP A 208 -10.78 0.92 -22.70
CA ASP A 208 -11.84 -0.07 -22.68
C ASP A 208 -11.24 -1.43 -22.30
N ALA A 209 -11.64 -1.97 -21.16
CA ALA A 209 -11.08 -3.21 -20.64
C ALA A 209 -11.33 -4.40 -21.58
N MET A 210 -12.36 -4.35 -22.43
CA MET A 210 -12.73 -5.40 -23.37
C MET A 210 -11.94 -5.31 -24.66
N SER A 211 -12.00 -4.18 -25.36
CA SER A 211 -11.35 -4.01 -26.66
C SER A 211 -9.87 -3.62 -26.58
N LYS A 212 -9.41 -3.18 -25.41
CA LYS A 212 -8.08 -2.61 -25.17
C LYS A 212 -7.79 -1.32 -25.93
N TYR A 213 -8.78 -0.72 -26.58
CA TYR A 213 -8.63 0.60 -27.17
C TYR A 213 -8.49 1.65 -26.06
N THR A 214 -7.57 2.58 -26.30
CA THR A 214 -7.28 3.69 -25.41
C THR A 214 -7.88 4.98 -25.94
N PHE A 215 -8.28 5.83 -25.01
CA PHE A 215 -8.95 7.10 -25.26
C PHE A 215 -8.32 8.15 -24.35
N SER A 216 -8.22 9.37 -24.88
CA SER A 216 -7.87 10.55 -24.09
C SER A 216 -9.11 11.16 -23.46
N TYR A 217 -8.91 12.10 -22.52
CA TYR A 217 -10.01 12.90 -21.98
C TYR A 217 -10.79 13.66 -23.06
N ASN A 218 -10.12 14.19 -24.10
CA ASN A 218 -10.80 14.87 -25.21
C ASN A 218 -11.72 13.92 -25.99
N ASN A 219 -11.31 12.67 -26.18
CA ASN A 219 -12.18 11.68 -26.82
C ASN A 219 -13.44 11.43 -25.98
N LEU A 220 -13.33 11.38 -24.64
CA LEU A 220 -14.48 11.25 -23.76
C LEU A 220 -15.40 12.48 -23.79
N LEU A 221 -14.85 13.69 -23.97
CA LEU A 221 -15.65 14.92 -24.13
C LEU A 221 -16.44 14.92 -25.45
N GLU A 222 -15.86 14.38 -26.52
CA GLU A 222 -16.54 14.19 -27.81
C GLU A 222 -17.52 13.01 -27.79
N GLY A 223 -17.19 12.00 -26.98
CA GLY A 223 -17.89 10.74 -26.80
C GLY A 223 -17.24 9.60 -27.57
N ILE A 224 -17.22 8.42 -26.95
CA ILE A 224 -16.57 7.21 -27.47
C ILE A 224 -17.55 6.05 -27.54
N GLU A 225 -17.29 5.12 -28.46
CA GLU A 225 -18.00 3.85 -28.51
C GLU A 225 -17.23 2.78 -27.73
N MET A 226 -17.93 2.07 -26.85
CA MET A 226 -17.37 1.00 -26.04
C MET A 226 -18.17 -0.29 -26.17
N LYS A 227 -17.47 -1.42 -26.08
CA LYS A 227 -18.10 -2.74 -26.08
C LYS A 227 -18.66 -3.07 -24.70
N THR A 228 -19.83 -3.68 -24.66
CA THR A 228 -20.44 -4.20 -23.43
C THR A 228 -20.39 -5.72 -23.38
N LEU A 229 -20.43 -6.28 -22.17
CA LEU A 229 -20.76 -7.69 -21.95
C LEU A 229 -22.26 -7.87 -22.23
N GLY A 230 -22.59 -8.78 -23.17
CA GLY A 230 -23.89 -8.90 -23.83
C GLY A 230 -25.16 -9.03 -22.97
N ASP A 231 -26.28 -9.06 -23.70
CA ASP A 231 -27.73 -8.90 -23.43
C ASP A 231 -28.31 -8.90 -22.02
N ARG A 232 -27.72 -9.54 -21.01
CA ARG A 232 -28.37 -9.65 -19.68
C ARG A 232 -27.91 -8.61 -18.67
N ASN A 233 -26.66 -8.18 -18.75
CA ASN A 233 -26.08 -7.28 -17.74
C ASN A 233 -25.53 -5.97 -18.34
N ARG A 234 -25.31 -5.92 -19.67
CA ARG A 234 -24.85 -4.74 -20.43
C ARG A 234 -23.77 -3.92 -19.70
N LYS A 235 -22.79 -4.60 -19.09
CA LYS A 235 -21.72 -3.95 -18.30
C LYS A 235 -20.55 -3.58 -19.22
N ALA A 236 -20.01 -2.39 -19.04
CA ALA A 236 -18.71 -1.98 -19.59
C ALA A 236 -17.74 -1.69 -18.44
N TYR A 237 -16.44 -1.80 -18.73
CA TYR A 237 -15.38 -1.53 -17.76
C TYR A 237 -14.35 -0.62 -18.40
N LEU A 238 -14.00 0.45 -17.69
CA LEU A 238 -12.99 1.39 -18.12
C LEU A 238 -11.81 1.31 -17.16
N VAL A 239 -10.62 1.09 -17.68
CA VAL A 239 -9.38 1.23 -16.91
C VAL A 239 -8.94 2.68 -17.02
N ILE A 240 -8.82 3.35 -15.89
CA ILE A 240 -8.34 4.72 -15.77
C ILE A 240 -6.89 4.67 -15.32
N ASP A 241 -6.01 5.36 -16.03
CA ASP A 241 -4.59 5.45 -15.74
C ASP A 241 -4.19 6.90 -15.52
N PHE A 242 -3.74 7.20 -14.30
CA PHE A 242 -3.33 8.53 -13.87
C PHE A 242 -1.82 8.78 -14.02
N GLU A 243 -1.06 7.87 -14.61
CA GLU A 243 0.39 8.03 -14.81
C GLU A 243 0.73 9.38 -15.49
N GLY A 244 -0.01 9.71 -16.55
CA GLY A 244 0.12 10.96 -17.31
C GLY A 244 -0.62 12.17 -16.75
N TYR A 245 -1.41 12.04 -15.67
CA TYR A 245 -2.26 13.13 -15.17
C TYR A 245 -1.43 14.31 -14.63
N THR A 246 -1.70 15.54 -15.05
CA THR A 246 -0.75 16.65 -14.82
C THR A 246 -1.05 17.49 -13.58
N ASN A 247 -2.08 17.16 -12.80
CA ASN A 247 -2.43 17.93 -11.61
C ASN A 247 -1.35 17.75 -10.52
N PRO A 248 -0.67 18.83 -10.09
CA PRO A 248 0.42 18.75 -9.11
C PRO A 248 -0.03 18.34 -7.71
N ASN A 249 -1.32 18.52 -7.39
CA ASN A 249 -1.88 18.14 -6.11
C ASN A 249 -2.41 16.71 -6.12
N PHE A 250 -2.42 16.03 -7.26
CA PHE A 250 -2.90 14.65 -7.32
C PHE A 250 -1.85 13.69 -6.77
N CYS A 251 -2.27 12.83 -5.86
CA CYS A 251 -1.42 11.80 -5.30
C CYS A 251 -1.12 10.72 -6.33
N LYS A 252 0.10 10.75 -6.87
CA LYS A 252 0.63 9.68 -7.70
C LYS A 252 1.47 8.74 -6.86
N SER A 253 1.10 7.47 -6.86
CA SER A 253 1.94 6.41 -6.32
C SER A 253 2.26 5.40 -7.41
N ARG A 254 3.47 4.84 -7.37
CA ARG A 254 3.89 3.71 -8.21
C ARG A 254 3.10 2.44 -7.94
N ILE A 255 2.47 2.34 -6.77
CA ILE A 255 1.72 1.17 -6.31
C ILE A 255 0.26 1.22 -6.80
N ASN A 256 -0.34 2.40 -6.89
CA ASN A 256 -1.77 2.55 -7.20
C ASN A 256 -2.07 3.75 -8.10
N ASN A 257 -1.74 3.64 -9.39
CA ASN A 257 -2.05 4.66 -10.40
C ASN A 257 -3.13 4.24 -11.42
N LYS A 258 -3.63 3.00 -11.34
CA LYS A 258 -4.61 2.45 -12.28
C LYS A 258 -5.84 1.93 -11.57
N TRP A 259 -7.01 2.32 -12.07
CA TRP A 259 -8.31 1.99 -11.49
C TRP A 259 -9.19 1.32 -12.52
N ILE A 260 -9.89 0.26 -12.15
CA ILE A 260 -10.91 -0.37 -13.00
C ILE A 260 -12.27 0.10 -12.52
N ILE A 261 -12.93 0.93 -13.32
CA ILE A 261 -14.25 1.45 -12.98
C ILE A 261 -15.34 0.65 -13.71
N PRO A 262 -16.35 0.15 -12.99
CA PRO A 262 -17.53 -0.43 -13.63
C PRO A 262 -18.43 0.69 -14.14
N ILE A 263 -18.70 0.72 -15.43
CA ILE A 263 -19.74 1.56 -16.00
C ILE A 263 -21.04 0.77 -15.85
N LYS A 264 -21.71 0.99 -14.72
CA LYS A 264 -22.99 0.36 -14.41
C LYS A 264 -24.09 1.13 -15.11
N ILE A 265 -24.84 0.44 -15.95
CA ILE A 265 -25.96 1.01 -16.69
C ILE A 265 -27.22 0.50 -15.99
N ASP A 266 -27.77 1.33 -15.12
CA ASP A 266 -29.05 1.04 -14.47
C ASP A 266 -30.17 1.38 -15.48
N LEU A 267 -31.02 0.39 -15.77
CA LEU A 267 -32.27 0.55 -16.54
C LEU A 267 -33.39 1.03 -15.62
#